data_AF-A0A2V8BKG9-F1
#
_entry.id   AF-A0A2V8BKG9-F1
#
_cell.length_a   1.000
_cell.length_b   1.000
_cell.length_c   1.000
_cell.angle_alpha   90.00
_cell.angle_beta   90.00
_cell.angle_gamma   90.00
#
_symmetry.space_group_name_H-M   'P 1'
#
loop_
_entity.id
_entity.type
_entity.pdbx_description
1 polymer ?
#
loop_
_entity_poly.entity_id
_entity_poly.type
_entity_poly.pdbx_seq_one_letter_code
_entity_poly.pdbx_strand_id
1 'polypeptide(L)'
;MPSFKITLAYDGTDYVGWQLQANGVSIQGLLEDALRALDERDVRVTGAGRTDAGVHALGQVASFTIQRAMTAGAMVRAVNARLPGAVRVLSAEEAAETFSPARWMSRRCARRRGSSKAVMTSRPFRRRAAS
;
A
#
# COMPACT_ATOMS: atom_id res chain seq x y z
N MET A 1 -20.01 2.77 5.45
CA MET A 1 -18.99 2.94 4.41
C MET A 1 -17.98 1.81 4.47
N PRO A 2 -17.78 1.03 3.39
CA PRO A 2 -16.78 -0.04 3.41
C PRO A 2 -15.37 0.57 3.40
N SER A 3 -14.62 0.31 4.45
CA SER A 3 -13.18 0.55 4.47
C SER A 3 -12.51 -0.65 3.82
N PHE A 4 -11.55 -0.44 2.92
CA PHE A 4 -10.71 -1.52 2.41
C PHE A 4 -9.38 -1.53 3.15
N LYS A 5 -8.89 -2.72 3.46
CA LYS A 5 -7.53 -2.97 3.88
C LYS A 5 -6.81 -3.68 2.75
N ILE A 6 -5.69 -3.13 2.30
CA ILE A 6 -4.87 -3.72 1.27
C ILE A 6 -3.47 -4.04 1.81
N THR A 7 -2.87 -5.08 1.23
CA THR A 7 -1.44 -5.38 1.39
C THR A 7 -0.75 -5.10 0.08
N LEU A 8 0.33 -4.35 0.12
CA LEU A 8 1.05 -3.88 -1.06
C LEU A 8 2.55 -4.12 -0.93
N ALA A 9 3.16 -4.41 -2.07
CA ALA A 9 4.59 -4.53 -2.24
C ALA A 9 5.06 -3.48 -3.24
N TYR A 10 6.21 -2.88 -2.99
CA TYR A 10 6.82 -1.94 -3.90
C TYR A 10 8.34 -1.95 -3.87
N ASP A 11 8.90 -1.61 -5.01
CA ASP A 11 10.27 -1.20 -5.16
C ASP A 11 10.39 0.31 -4.92
N GLY A 12 11.04 0.72 -3.83
CA GLY A 12 11.18 2.13 -3.44
C GLY A 12 12.29 2.90 -4.16
N THR A 13 13.07 2.29 -5.05
CA THR A 13 14.26 2.92 -5.65
C THR A 13 13.97 4.28 -6.30
N ASP A 14 12.85 4.40 -7.01
CA ASP A 14 12.48 5.60 -7.77
C ASP A 14 11.49 6.51 -7.01
N TYR A 15 11.27 6.28 -5.71
CA TYR A 15 10.23 6.96 -4.91
C TYR A 15 10.79 7.57 -3.63
N VAL A 16 10.18 8.69 -3.20
CA VAL A 16 10.57 9.43 -1.97
C VAL A 16 10.03 8.80 -0.68
N GLY A 17 9.68 7.51 -0.73
CA GLY A 17 9.14 6.74 0.37
C GLY A 17 7.62 6.64 0.34
N TRP A 18 7.04 6.23 1.47
CA TRP A 18 5.60 6.01 1.58
C TRP A 18 4.80 7.30 1.55
N GLN A 19 5.15 8.25 2.43
CA GLN A 19 4.32 9.42 2.71
C GLN A 19 4.41 10.46 1.58
N LEU A 20 3.31 11.16 1.32
CA LEU A 20 3.30 12.32 0.41
C LEU A 20 4.34 13.37 0.86
N GLN A 21 5.21 13.76 -0.08
CA GLN A 21 6.25 14.77 0.10
C GLN A 21 6.32 15.64 -1.17
N ALA A 22 6.75 16.89 -1.04
CA ALA A 22 6.84 17.83 -2.17
C ALA A 22 8.05 17.59 -3.09
N ASN A 23 8.99 16.75 -2.65
CA ASN A 23 10.29 16.51 -3.30
C ASN A 23 10.28 15.37 -4.32
N GLY A 24 9.15 14.70 -4.55
CA GLY A 24 9.04 13.64 -5.55
C GLY A 24 7.79 12.77 -5.41
N VAL A 25 7.74 11.69 -6.18
CA VAL A 25 6.59 10.78 -6.23
C VAL A 25 6.63 9.84 -5.02
N SER A 26 5.56 9.81 -4.23
CA SER A 26 5.41 8.89 -3.09
C SER A 26 4.48 7.73 -3.43
N ILE A 27 4.64 6.63 -2.70
CA ILE A 27 3.77 5.45 -2.86
C ILE A 27 2.33 5.78 -2.44
N GLN A 28 2.14 6.60 -1.40
CA GLN A 28 0.81 7.06 -1.00
C GLN A 28 0.16 7.87 -2.12
N GLY A 29 0.88 8.82 -2.73
CA GLY A 29 0.34 9.65 -3.82
C GLY A 29 -0.11 8.83 -5.01
N LEU A 30 0.73 7.88 -5.47
CA LEU A 30 0.35 6.97 -6.56
C LEU A 30 -0.92 6.17 -6.28
N LEU A 31 -1.08 5.73 -5.04
CA LEU A 31 -2.25 4.96 -4.63
C LEU A 31 -3.50 5.84 -4.53
N GLU A 32 -3.37 7.05 -4.00
CA GLU A 32 -4.45 8.04 -3.94
C GLU A 32 -4.91 8.45 -5.36
N ASP A 33 -3.98 8.66 -6.30
CA ASP A 33 -4.29 8.95 -7.71
C ASP A 33 -5.02 7.79 -8.38
N ALA A 34 -4.54 6.55 -8.17
CA ALA A 34 -5.19 5.36 -8.71
C ALA A 34 -6.61 5.17 -8.16
N LEU A 35 -6.82 5.45 -6.87
CA LEU A 35 -8.13 5.35 -6.22
C LEU A 35 -9.06 6.49 -6.62
N ARG A 36 -8.54 7.71 -6.80
CA ARG A 36 -9.30 8.84 -7.31
C ARG A 36 -9.83 8.58 -8.72
N ALA A 37 -9.02 7.94 -9.58
CA ALA A 37 -9.44 7.50 -10.90
C ALA A 37 -10.47 6.34 -10.88
N LEU A 38 -10.71 5.71 -9.73
CA LEU A 38 -11.70 4.63 -9.56
C LEU A 38 -13.01 5.11 -8.93
N ASP A 39 -12.93 5.97 -7.92
CA ASP A 39 -14.10 6.47 -7.16
C ASP A 39 -14.57 7.85 -7.64
N GLU A 40 -13.84 8.48 -8.57
CA GLU A 40 -14.09 9.83 -9.11
C GLU A 40 -14.15 10.92 -8.01
N ARG A 41 -13.51 10.64 -6.88
CA ARG A 41 -13.45 11.48 -5.68
C ARG A 41 -12.08 11.39 -5.03
N ASP A 42 -11.74 12.37 -4.21
CA ASP A 42 -10.49 12.33 -3.45
C ASP A 42 -10.57 11.24 -2.38
N VAL A 43 -9.71 10.23 -2.52
CA VAL A 43 -9.60 9.11 -1.59
C VAL A 43 -8.32 9.28 -0.80
N ARG A 44 -8.42 9.30 0.53
CA ARG A 44 -7.24 9.37 1.42
C ARG A 44 -6.80 7.99 1.86
N VAL A 45 -5.51 7.71 1.75
CA VAL A 45 -4.93 6.44 2.15
C VAL A 45 -4.19 6.58 3.48
N THR A 46 -4.43 5.64 4.40
CA THR A 46 -3.70 5.52 5.67
C THR A 46 -2.82 4.28 5.66
N GLY A 47 -1.51 4.46 5.72
CA GLY A 47 -0.54 3.37 5.85
C GLY A 47 -0.36 2.89 7.29
N ALA A 48 0.03 1.63 7.47
CA ALA A 48 0.32 1.02 8.76
C ALA A 48 1.69 1.41 9.33
N GLY A 49 2.60 1.90 8.50
CA GLY A 49 3.93 2.40 8.89
C GLY A 49 4.48 3.38 7.87
N ARG A 50 5.51 4.14 8.24
CA ARG A 50 6.26 4.98 7.29
C ARG A 50 7.43 4.18 6.74
N THR A 51 7.80 4.46 5.50
CA THR A 51 9.06 4.02 4.90
C THR A 51 9.77 5.22 4.31
N ASP A 52 11.09 5.21 4.42
CA ASP A 52 11.96 6.25 3.87
C ASP A 52 12.17 6.06 2.36
N ALA A 53 12.72 7.08 1.71
CA ALA A 53 13.06 7.03 0.29
C ALA A 53 14.02 5.87 -0.03
N GLY A 54 13.82 5.19 -1.16
CA GLY A 54 14.64 4.04 -1.57
C GLY A 54 14.30 2.72 -0.87
N VAL A 55 13.39 2.69 0.11
CA VAL A 55 13.06 1.46 0.85
C VAL A 55 12.08 0.60 0.07
N HIS A 56 12.38 -0.69 -0.09
CA HIS A 56 11.44 -1.66 -0.64
C HIS A 56 10.55 -2.24 0.46
N ALA A 57 9.27 -2.49 0.15
CA ALA A 57 8.35 -3.18 1.04
C ALA A 57 7.75 -4.41 0.36
N LEU A 58 7.62 -5.51 1.10
CA LEU A 58 7.00 -6.75 0.61
C LEU A 58 5.58 -6.99 1.16
N GLY A 59 5.12 -6.14 2.06
CA GLY A 59 3.85 -6.35 2.77
C GLY A 59 3.43 -5.15 3.60
N GLN A 60 3.61 -3.95 3.04
CA GLN A 60 3.07 -2.75 3.65
C GLN A 60 1.54 -2.88 3.67
N VAL A 61 0.91 -2.53 4.79
CA VAL A 61 -0.54 -2.55 4.91
C VAL A 61 -1.06 -1.12 4.84
N ALA A 62 -2.13 -0.91 4.09
CA ALA A 62 -2.81 0.37 4.01
C ALA A 62 -4.32 0.19 4.07
N SER A 63 -5.04 1.22 4.51
CA SER A 63 -6.49 1.28 4.41
C SER A 63 -6.97 2.57 3.80
N PHE A 64 -8.13 2.52 3.18
CA PHE A 64 -8.83 3.65 2.60
C PHE A 64 -10.33 3.35 2.56
N THR A 65 -11.13 4.36 2.28
CA THR A 65 -12.59 4.24 2.16
C THR A 65 -13.00 4.72 0.78
N ILE A 66 -13.85 3.97 0.09
CA ILE A 66 -14.45 4.37 -1.18
C ILE A 66 -15.98 4.26 -1.11
N GLN A 67 -16.67 5.03 -1.94
CA GLN A 67 -18.13 4.96 -2.06
C GLN A 67 -18.57 3.84 -3.02
N ARG A 68 -17.78 3.58 -4.05
CA ARG A 68 -18.09 2.57 -5.06
C ARG A 68 -18.13 1.17 -4.45
N ALA A 69 -19.26 0.48 -4.63
CA ALA A 69 -19.39 -0.92 -4.24
C ALA A 69 -18.52 -1.79 -5.15
N MET A 70 -17.53 -2.46 -4.56
CA MET A 70 -16.59 -3.35 -5.27
C MET A 70 -16.19 -4.51 -4.37
N THR A 71 -15.96 -5.68 -4.96
CA THR A 71 -15.37 -6.79 -4.22
C THR A 71 -13.87 -6.59 -4.03
N ALA A 72 -13.31 -7.17 -2.97
CA ALA A 72 -11.87 -7.19 -2.73
C ALA A 72 -11.05 -7.64 -3.96
N GLY A 73 -11.48 -8.69 -4.66
CA GLY A 73 -10.79 -9.17 -5.86
C GLY A 73 -10.84 -8.17 -7.03
N ALA A 74 -11.96 -7.45 -7.20
CA ALA A 74 -12.07 -6.38 -8.19
C ALA A 74 -11.17 -5.20 -7.83
N MET A 75 -11.07 -4.83 -6.55
CA MET A 75 -10.19 -3.78 -6.06
C MET A 75 -8.72 -4.03 -6.44
N VAL A 76 -8.21 -5.23 -6.16
CA VAL A 76 -6.81 -5.59 -6.47
C VAL A 76 -6.52 -5.41 -7.96
N ARG A 77 -7.40 -5.93 -8.82
CA ARG A 77 -7.23 -5.82 -10.29
C ARG A 77 -7.30 -4.38 -10.76
N ALA A 78 -8.29 -3.62 -10.27
CA ALA A 78 -8.56 -2.26 -10.70
C ALA A 78 -7.43 -1.30 -10.33
N VAL A 79 -6.87 -1.44 -9.12
CA VAL A 79 -5.73 -0.65 -8.64
C VAL A 79 -4.44 -1.07 -9.35
N ASN A 80 -4.16 -2.36 -9.48
CA ASN A 80 -2.95 -2.84 -10.18
C ASN A 80 -2.90 -2.46 -11.66
N ALA A 81 -4.06 -2.31 -12.32
CA ALA A 81 -4.14 -1.83 -13.70
C ALA A 81 -3.72 -0.36 -13.86
N ARG A 82 -3.75 0.43 -12.77
CA ARG A 82 -3.43 1.87 -12.76
C ARG A 82 -2.06 2.17 -12.15
N LEU A 83 -1.53 1.27 -11.33
CA LEU A 83 -0.24 1.45 -10.68
C LEU A 83 0.94 1.05 -11.59
N PRO A 84 2.08 1.76 -11.47
CA PRO A 84 3.30 1.41 -12.19
C PRO A 84 3.82 0.03 -11.79
N GLY A 85 4.58 -0.63 -12.67
CA GLY A 85 5.16 -1.97 -12.47
C GLY A 85 5.87 -2.18 -11.14
N ALA A 86 6.45 -1.11 -10.59
CA ALA A 86 7.16 -1.09 -9.33
C ALA A 86 6.27 -1.16 -8.08
N VAL A 87 4.95 -0.95 -8.19
CA VAL A 87 3.99 -0.98 -7.07
C VAL A 87 2.87 -1.96 -7.39
N ARG A 88 2.65 -2.92 -6.50
CA ARG A 88 1.63 -3.97 -6.67
C ARG A 88 0.86 -4.22 -5.39
N VAL A 89 -0.46 -4.25 -5.51
CA VAL A 89 -1.38 -4.73 -4.48
C VAL A 89 -1.40 -6.25 -4.54
N LEU A 90 -1.07 -6.89 -3.42
CA LEU A 90 -1.04 -8.35 -3.26
C LEU A 90 -2.40 -8.90 -2.84
N SER A 91 -3.07 -8.22 -1.91
CA SER A 91 -4.39 -8.61 -1.42
C SER A 91 -5.20 -7.40 -1.01
N ALA A 92 -6.52 -7.54 -1.06
CA ALA A 92 -7.49 -6.60 -0.49
C ALA A 92 -8.47 -7.38 0.37
N GLU A 93 -8.96 -6.75 1.42
CA GLU A 93 -9.96 -7.25 2.35
C GLU A 93 -10.94 -6.11 2.63
N GLU A 94 -12.23 -6.42 2.71
CA GLU A 94 -13.19 -5.48 3.30
C GLU A 94 -12.93 -5.41 4.81
N ALA A 95 -12.76 -4.19 5.29
CA ALA A 95 -12.55 -3.87 6.67
C ALA A 95 -13.82 -3.25 7.25
N ALA A 96 -14.16 -3.65 8.48
CA ALA A 96 -15.26 -3.07 9.21
C ALA A 96 -15.08 -1.54 9.32
N GLU A 97 -16.18 -0.81 9.41
CA GLU A 97 -16.24 0.66 9.43
C GLU A 97 -15.37 1.28 10.56
N THR A 98 -15.03 0.50 11.58
CA THR A 98 -14.19 0.86 12.73
C THR A 98 -12.70 0.47 12.59
N PHE A 99 -12.25 0.01 11.43
CA PHE A 99 -10.87 -0.47 11.24
C PHE A 99 -9.84 0.68 11.22
N SER A 100 -8.81 0.56 12.07
CA SER A 100 -7.64 1.45 12.06
C SER A 100 -6.35 0.65 11.77
N PRO A 101 -5.59 0.95 10.69
CA PRO A 101 -4.35 0.24 10.36
C PRO A 101 -3.33 0.23 11.49
N ALA A 102 -3.17 1.36 12.19
CA ALA A 102 -2.27 1.49 13.32
C ALA A 102 -2.62 0.51 14.46
N ARG A 103 -3.91 0.35 14.79
CA ARG A 103 -4.35 -0.59 15.84
C ARG A 103 -4.18 -2.06 15.43
N TRP A 104 -4.28 -2.37 14.13
CA TRP A 104 -4.09 -3.72 13.63
C TRP A 104 -2.63 -4.19 13.77
N MET A 105 -1.67 -3.32 13.47
CA MET A 105 -0.23 -3.57 13.73
C MET A 105 0.04 -3.80 15.22
N SER A 106 -0.49 -2.94 16.10
CA SER A 106 -0.25 -3.04 17.56
C SER A 106 -0.73 -4.37 18.16
N ARG A 107 -1.86 -4.93 17.68
CA ARG A 107 -2.36 -6.23 18.16
C ARG A 107 -1.50 -7.43 17.74
N ARG A 108 -0.73 -7.32 16.65
CA ARG A 108 0.23 -8.37 16.24
C ARG A 108 1.59 -8.24 16.91
N CYS A 109 2.06 -7.01 17.16
CA CYS A 109 3.31 -6.80 17.91
C CYS A 109 3.22 -7.27 19.37
N ALA A 110 2.03 -7.24 19.99
CA ALA A 110 1.84 -7.72 21.37
C ALA A 110 2.10 -9.23 21.56
N ARG A 111 2.25 -10.03 20.49
CA ARG A 111 2.47 -11.48 20.57
C ARG A 111 3.87 -11.95 20.20
N ARG A 112 4.83 -11.04 19.94
CA ARG A 112 6.24 -11.40 19.77
C ARG A 112 7.14 -10.39 20.48
N ARG A 113 7.48 -10.68 21.73
CA ARG A 113 8.74 -10.22 22.33
C ARG A 113 9.87 -10.90 21.53
N GLY A 114 10.63 -10.14 20.77
CA GLY A 114 11.82 -10.66 20.09
C GLY A 114 12.15 -9.93 18.80
N SER A 115 13.14 -9.04 18.91
CA SER A 115 14.09 -8.66 17.85
C SER A 115 13.61 -7.71 16.75
N SER A 116 13.96 -6.44 16.97
CA SER A 116 14.16 -5.40 15.97
C SER A 116 15.18 -5.84 14.90
N LYS A 117 14.68 -6.09 13.68
CA LYS A 117 15.30 -5.86 12.36
C LYS A 117 14.57 -6.76 11.37
N ALA A 118 13.67 -6.19 10.58
CA ALA A 118 13.25 -6.80 9.32
C ALA A 118 13.85 -5.99 8.18
N VAL A 119 15.18 -5.96 8.11
CA VAL A 119 15.86 -5.88 6.81
C VAL A 119 16.12 -7.33 6.42
N MET A 120 15.35 -7.86 5.48
CA MET A 120 15.75 -9.08 4.78
C MET A 120 15.25 -9.03 3.34
N THR A 121 16.23 -8.78 2.48
CA THR A 121 16.28 -8.88 1.03
C THR A 121 15.75 -10.21 0.49
N SER A 122 14.87 -10.15 -0.51
CA SER A 122 14.97 -10.98 -1.72
C SER A 122 14.18 -10.29 -2.83
N ARG A 123 14.86 -9.98 -3.94
CA ARG A 123 14.34 -9.25 -5.11
C ARG A 123 13.08 -9.92 -5.68
N PRO A 124 11.87 -9.33 -5.59
CA PRO A 124 10.69 -9.82 -6.32
C PRO A 124 10.65 -9.27 -7.75
N PHE A 125 11.29 -8.12 -7.97
CA PHE A 125 11.24 -7.39 -9.22
C PHE A 125 12.44 -7.77 -10.09
N ARG A 126 12.28 -8.82 -10.91
CA ARG A 126 13.10 -8.94 -12.12
C ARG A 126 12.68 -7.82 -13.06
N ARG A 127 13.48 -6.75 -13.15
CA ARG A 127 13.40 -5.79 -14.25
C ARG A 127 13.50 -6.62 -15.55
N ARG A 128 12.45 -6.66 -16.37
CA ARG A 128 12.64 -6.95 -17.79
C ARG A 128 13.35 -5.73 -18.35
N ALA A 129 14.64 -5.89 -18.63
CA ALA A 129 15.35 -4.97 -19.52
C ALA A 129 14.60 -4.98 -20.86
N ALA A 130 14.07 -3.84 -21.25
CA ALA A 130 13.66 -3.58 -22.63
C ALA A 130 14.76 -2.69 -23.21
N SER A 131 15.35 -3.24 -24.29
CA SER A 131 16.31 -2.74 -25.28
C SER A 131 16.84 -1.31 -25.19
#